data_AF-A0A7K4U145-F1
#
_entry.id   AF-A0A7K4U145-F1
#
_cell.length_a   1.000
_cell.length_b   1.000
_cell.length_c   1.000
_cell.angle_alpha   90.00
_cell.angle_beta   90.00
_cell.angle_gamma   90.00
#
_symmetry.space_group_name_H-M   'P 1'
#
loop_
_entity.id
_entity.type
_entity.pdbx_description
1 polymer ?
#
loop_
_entity_poly.entity_id
_entity_poly.type
_entity_poly.pdbx_seq_one_letter_code
_entity_poly.pdbx_strand_id
1 'polypeptide(L)'
;SLIGRLMFELPEEMGLIAVAVRQTQGKGRGGNVWLSPVGCALCTLHLSIPLHSNLGQRIPFIQHLVSLAVVEAVRSIPGYEDIELRVKWPNDIYYSDLMKLGGVLVNSTLIETTFHILIGFGFNVNNSNPTICINDLIAKFNREEGTELKPLSADCLIARTVTVLERLIEVFQEKGPNGVLPQYYKYWVHSGKQVQLRSEDGPVAWIVGIDDYGYLQVHQEGEAVESVHPDGNSFDMLRNLIVPK
;
A
#
# COMPACT_ATOMS: atom_id res chain seq x y z
N SER A 1 -13.23 6.11 -15.17
CA SER A 1 -12.06 6.92 -15.58
C SER A 1 -11.78 6.64 -17.07
N LEU A 2 -10.90 7.40 -17.72
CA LEU A 2 -10.46 7.11 -19.12
C LEU A 2 -9.98 5.66 -19.25
N ILE A 3 -9.14 5.22 -18.30
CA ILE A 3 -8.59 3.86 -18.20
C ILE A 3 -9.70 2.82 -18.08
N GLY A 4 -10.71 3.07 -17.24
CA GLY A 4 -11.83 2.15 -17.10
C GLY A 4 -12.64 1.97 -18.39
N ARG A 5 -12.60 2.91 -19.35
CA ARG A 5 -13.18 2.73 -20.68
C ARG A 5 -12.24 1.96 -21.60
N LEU A 6 -10.96 2.38 -21.65
CA LEU A 6 -9.93 1.74 -22.47
C LEU A 6 -9.72 0.25 -22.13
N MET A 7 -9.94 -0.13 -20.87
CA MET A 7 -9.86 -1.52 -20.41
C MET A 7 -10.79 -2.47 -21.18
N PHE A 8 -11.93 -1.99 -21.69
CA PHE A 8 -12.85 -2.81 -22.47
C PHE A 8 -12.51 -2.85 -23.97
N GLU A 9 -11.54 -2.05 -24.40
CA GLU A 9 -11.12 -1.92 -25.80
C GLU A 9 -9.74 -2.56 -26.06
N LEU A 10 -8.98 -2.85 -24.99
CA LEU A 10 -7.66 -3.46 -25.09
C LEU A 10 -7.74 -4.99 -25.22
N PRO A 11 -6.80 -5.62 -25.96
CA PRO A 11 -6.65 -7.06 -25.95
C PRO A 11 -6.39 -7.58 -24.53
N GLU A 12 -6.92 -8.76 -24.19
CA GLU A 12 -6.79 -9.36 -22.84
C GLU A 12 -5.32 -9.54 -22.39
N GLU A 13 -4.40 -9.68 -23.34
CA GLU A 13 -2.97 -9.89 -23.10
C GLU A 13 -2.19 -8.59 -22.84
N MET A 14 -2.81 -7.41 -22.99
CA MET A 14 -2.16 -6.13 -22.78
C MET A 14 -2.42 -5.55 -21.40
N GLY A 15 -1.35 -5.27 -20.66
CA GLY A 15 -1.40 -4.41 -19.47
C GLY A 15 -1.58 -2.93 -19.86
N LEU A 16 -2.30 -2.18 -19.04
CA LEU A 16 -2.44 -0.73 -19.20
C LEU A 16 -1.92 0.01 -17.96
N ILE A 17 -1.00 0.92 -18.20
CA ILE A 17 -0.52 1.88 -17.21
C ILE A 17 -0.82 3.30 -17.68
N ALA A 18 -1.37 4.12 -16.80
CA ALA A 18 -1.44 5.56 -17.02
C ALA A 18 -0.65 6.27 -15.93
N VAL A 19 0.28 7.12 -16.35
CA VAL A 19 1.08 7.96 -15.48
C VAL A 19 0.63 9.40 -15.65
N ALA A 20 0.53 10.14 -14.55
CA ALA A 20 0.18 11.55 -14.57
C ALA A 20 1.25 12.37 -13.84
N VAL A 21 1.59 13.54 -14.37
CA VAL A 21 2.43 14.52 -13.65
C VAL A 21 1.63 15.20 -12.53
N ARG A 22 0.30 15.36 -12.71
CA ARG A 22 -0.61 15.98 -11.76
C ARG A 22 -2.02 15.43 -11.92
N GLN A 23 -2.74 15.26 -10.81
CA GLN A 23 -4.18 15.01 -10.79
C GLN A 23 -4.91 16.24 -10.24
N THR A 24 -5.98 16.69 -10.90
CA THR A 24 -6.80 17.81 -10.42
C THR A 24 -7.94 17.35 -9.51
N GLN A 25 -8.29 16.06 -9.56
CA GLN A 25 -9.35 15.43 -8.78
C GLN A 25 -8.86 14.09 -8.22
N GLY A 26 -7.70 14.10 -7.56
CA GLY A 26 -7.14 12.92 -6.92
C GLY A 26 -8.08 12.36 -5.85
N LYS A 27 -8.25 11.04 -5.82
CA LYS A 27 -9.15 10.34 -4.90
C LYS A 27 -8.37 9.41 -3.99
N GLY A 28 -8.73 9.42 -2.70
CA GLY A 28 -8.35 8.44 -1.70
C GLY A 28 -9.54 7.58 -1.28
N ARG A 29 -9.32 6.72 -0.29
CA ARG A 29 -10.37 5.86 0.29
C ARG A 29 -11.37 6.68 1.10
N GLY A 30 -12.60 6.16 1.21
CA GLY A 30 -13.65 6.76 2.04
C GLY A 30 -14.05 8.18 1.62
N GLY A 31 -13.85 8.53 0.34
CA GLY A 31 -14.14 9.88 -0.18
C GLY A 31 -13.05 10.93 0.09
N ASN A 32 -11.93 10.57 0.72
CA ASN A 32 -10.82 11.48 0.94
C ASN A 32 -10.25 12.02 -0.38
N VAL A 33 -9.76 13.26 -0.37
CA VAL A 33 -9.07 13.86 -1.52
C VAL A 33 -7.58 13.53 -1.44
N TRP A 34 -7.00 13.09 -2.57
CA TRP A 34 -5.56 12.96 -2.70
C TRP A 34 -4.96 14.25 -3.28
N LEU A 35 -4.14 14.93 -2.50
CA LEU A 35 -3.37 16.09 -2.97
C LEU A 35 -2.16 15.59 -3.76
N SER A 36 -2.07 16.02 -5.02
CA SER A 36 -0.99 15.59 -5.92
C SER A 36 -0.21 16.79 -6.48
N PRO A 37 0.65 17.44 -5.67
CA PRO A 37 1.59 18.43 -6.18
C PRO A 37 2.56 17.80 -7.20
N VAL A 38 3.20 18.64 -8.01
CA VAL A 38 4.27 18.20 -8.91
C VAL A 38 5.39 17.57 -8.08
N GLY A 39 5.87 16.40 -8.51
CA GLY A 39 6.88 15.61 -7.78
C GLY A 39 6.32 14.33 -7.16
N CYS A 40 4.99 14.13 -7.15
CA CYS A 40 4.40 12.85 -6.78
C CYS A 40 4.57 11.80 -7.89
N ALA A 41 4.79 10.54 -7.50
CA ALA A 41 4.57 9.39 -8.36
C ALA A 41 3.07 9.08 -8.39
N LEU A 42 2.41 9.35 -9.52
CA LEU A 42 0.97 9.15 -9.71
C LEU A 42 0.74 8.17 -10.85
N CYS A 43 0.13 7.03 -10.54
CA CYS A 43 -0.06 5.97 -11.49
C CYS A 43 -1.44 5.33 -11.32
N THR A 44 -2.00 4.83 -12.41
CA THR A 44 -3.07 3.83 -12.37
C THR A 44 -2.71 2.67 -13.28
N LEU A 45 -2.71 1.47 -12.71
CA LEU A 45 -2.48 0.21 -13.40
C LEU A 45 -3.80 -0.51 -13.56
N HIS A 46 -3.97 -1.20 -14.68
CA HIS A 46 -4.98 -2.23 -14.85
C HIS A 46 -4.32 -3.60 -14.82
N LEU A 47 -4.90 -4.51 -14.03
CA LEU A 47 -4.54 -5.92 -13.98
C LEU A 47 -5.78 -6.79 -14.18
N SER A 48 -5.58 -7.95 -14.81
CA SER A 48 -6.58 -9.00 -14.91
C SER A 48 -6.13 -10.20 -14.10
N ILE A 49 -6.93 -10.64 -13.12
CA ILE A 49 -6.61 -11.77 -12.23
C ILE A 49 -7.74 -12.81 -12.31
N PRO A 50 -7.46 -14.06 -12.72
CA PRO A 50 -8.49 -15.10 -12.75
C PRO A 50 -9.03 -15.38 -11.36
N LEU A 51 -10.36 -15.47 -11.21
CA LEU A 51 -11.06 -15.74 -9.95
C LEU A 51 -10.53 -17.00 -9.29
N HIS A 52 -10.28 -18.06 -10.05
CA HIS A 52 -9.82 -19.36 -9.54
C HIS A 52 -8.35 -19.37 -9.08
N SER A 53 -7.59 -18.31 -9.33
CA SER A 53 -6.19 -18.20 -8.89
C SER A 53 -6.09 -17.93 -7.38
N ASN A 54 -4.91 -18.17 -6.79
CA ASN A 54 -4.67 -17.93 -5.37
C ASN A 54 -4.94 -16.48 -4.96
N LEU A 55 -4.54 -15.52 -5.80
CA LEU A 55 -4.80 -14.10 -5.62
C LEU A 55 -6.26 -13.73 -5.96
N GLY A 56 -6.88 -14.40 -6.94
CA GLY A 56 -8.29 -14.21 -7.28
C GLY A 56 -9.24 -14.54 -6.11
N GLN A 57 -8.91 -15.54 -5.30
CA GLN A 57 -9.65 -15.87 -4.09
C GLN A 57 -9.36 -14.92 -2.91
N ARG A 58 -8.40 -13.99 -3.06
CA ARG A 58 -7.84 -13.13 -1.99
C ARG A 58 -7.55 -11.72 -2.48
N ILE A 59 -8.43 -11.15 -3.29
CA ILE A 59 -8.27 -9.83 -3.91
C ILE A 59 -7.86 -8.69 -2.94
N PRO A 60 -8.30 -8.64 -1.66
CA PRO A 60 -7.83 -7.59 -0.76
C PRO A 60 -6.31 -7.55 -0.60
N PHE A 61 -5.58 -8.64 -0.84
CA PHE A 61 -4.12 -8.65 -0.81
C PHE A 61 -3.45 -7.75 -1.84
N ILE A 62 -4.10 -7.41 -2.95
CA ILE A 62 -3.53 -6.52 -3.97
C ILE A 62 -3.00 -5.22 -3.35
N GLN A 63 -3.73 -4.64 -2.40
CA GLN A 63 -3.31 -3.40 -1.75
C GLN A 63 -2.03 -3.59 -0.90
N HIS A 64 -1.87 -4.78 -0.29
CA HIS A 64 -0.68 -5.14 0.48
C HIS A 64 0.52 -5.38 -0.44
N LEU A 65 0.30 -6.08 -1.56
CA LEU A 65 1.33 -6.32 -2.57
C LEU A 65 1.85 -5.01 -3.15
N VAL A 66 0.97 -4.08 -3.51
CA VAL A 66 1.38 -2.77 -4.05
C VAL A 66 2.12 -1.94 -2.99
N SER A 67 1.64 -1.95 -1.75
CA SER A 67 2.31 -1.22 -0.66
C SER A 67 3.71 -1.79 -0.39
N LEU A 68 3.84 -3.12 -0.35
CA LEU A 68 5.12 -3.80 -0.22
C LEU A 68 6.04 -3.48 -1.42
N ALA A 69 5.50 -3.50 -2.64
CA ALA A 69 6.25 -3.23 -3.86
C ALA A 69 6.91 -1.85 -3.86
N VAL A 70 6.24 -0.85 -3.31
CA VAL A 70 6.77 0.53 -3.24
C VAL A 70 7.91 0.63 -2.23
N VAL A 71 7.78 -0.01 -1.06
CA VAL A 71 8.85 -0.03 -0.06
C VAL A 71 10.07 -0.78 -0.62
N GLU A 72 9.85 -1.96 -1.21
CA GLU A 72 10.89 -2.75 -1.86
C GLU A 72 11.52 -2.02 -3.05
N ALA A 73 10.75 -1.26 -3.83
CA ALA A 73 11.26 -0.48 -4.96
C ALA A 73 12.35 0.52 -4.53
N VAL A 74 12.25 1.06 -3.31
CA VAL A 74 13.29 1.94 -2.74
C VAL A 74 14.35 1.13 -2.00
N ARG A 75 13.97 0.29 -1.04
CA ARG A 75 14.90 -0.37 -0.11
C ARG A 75 15.71 -1.52 -0.72
N SER A 76 15.40 -1.93 -1.94
CA SER A 76 16.22 -2.88 -2.72
C SER A 76 17.33 -2.22 -3.54
N ILE A 77 17.40 -0.88 -3.56
CA ILE A 77 18.51 -0.16 -4.19
C ILE A 77 19.73 -0.27 -3.26
N PRO A 78 20.91 -0.68 -3.76
CA PRO A 78 22.11 -0.75 -2.93
C PRO A 78 22.40 0.58 -2.22
N GLY A 79 22.52 0.52 -0.90
CA GLY A 79 22.73 1.68 -0.01
C GLY A 79 21.44 2.30 0.56
N TYR A 80 20.25 1.88 0.12
CA TYR A 80 18.95 2.42 0.56
C TYR A 80 18.24 1.47 1.53
N GLU A 81 18.88 0.38 1.94
CA GLU A 81 18.30 -0.69 2.74
C GLU A 81 17.70 -0.17 4.05
N ASP A 82 18.30 0.88 4.63
CA ASP A 82 17.94 1.45 5.92
C ASP A 82 17.08 2.72 5.83
N ILE A 83 16.66 3.13 4.63
CA ILE A 83 15.68 4.22 4.49
C ILE A 83 14.38 3.81 5.19
N GLU A 84 13.90 4.66 6.11
CA GLU A 84 12.77 4.40 7.00
C GLU A 84 11.39 4.48 6.32
N LEU A 85 11.22 3.73 5.23
CA LEU A 85 9.95 3.48 4.57
C LEU A 85 9.25 2.28 5.19
N ARG A 86 8.01 2.50 5.60
CA ARG A 86 7.17 1.52 6.30
C ARG A 86 5.80 1.39 5.66
N VAL A 87 5.14 0.26 5.93
CA VAL A 87 3.76 0.01 5.52
C VAL A 87 2.81 0.15 6.70
N LYS A 88 1.76 0.93 6.54
CA LYS A 88 0.63 0.95 7.47
C LYS A 88 -0.54 0.25 6.81
N TRP A 89 -1.03 -0.81 7.47
CA TRP A 89 -2.28 -1.47 7.09
C TRP A 89 -3.43 -0.44 6.99
N PRO A 90 -4.25 -0.48 5.94
CA PRO A 90 -4.26 -1.54 4.92
C PRO A 90 -3.26 -1.30 3.79
N ASN A 91 -2.95 -0.05 3.47
CA ASN A 91 -2.42 0.29 2.16
C ASN A 91 -1.72 1.65 2.06
N ASP A 92 -1.23 2.17 3.19
CA ASP A 92 -0.53 3.44 3.24
C ASP A 92 0.98 3.22 3.39
N ILE A 93 1.77 4.13 2.83
CA ILE A 93 3.22 4.19 3.01
C ILE A 93 3.54 5.31 3.97
N TYR A 94 4.38 5.01 4.96
CA TYR A 94 4.72 5.91 6.05
C TYR A 94 6.24 6.07 6.17
N TYR A 95 6.63 7.26 6.64
CA TYR A 95 7.91 7.47 7.29
C TYR A 95 7.74 7.11 8.77
N SER A 96 8.47 6.09 9.22
CA SER A 96 8.28 5.47 10.53
C SER A 96 6.79 5.12 10.77
N ASP A 97 6.21 5.44 11.92
CA ASP A 97 4.78 5.35 12.23
C ASP A 97 4.07 6.72 12.32
N LEU A 98 4.74 7.79 11.88
CA LEU A 98 4.32 9.18 12.13
C LEU A 98 3.68 9.87 10.93
N MET A 99 4.32 9.81 9.75
CA MET A 99 3.94 10.64 8.60
C MET A 99 3.64 9.81 7.36
N LYS A 100 2.46 10.03 6.78
CA LYS A 100 2.05 9.39 5.53
C LYS A 100 2.76 10.01 4.33
N LEU A 101 3.42 9.17 3.54
CA LEU A 101 4.07 9.50 2.27
C LEU A 101 3.17 9.23 1.06
N GLY A 102 2.20 8.34 1.22
CA GLY A 102 1.23 8.06 0.16
C GLY A 102 0.39 6.84 0.43
N GLY A 103 -0.34 6.40 -0.58
CA GLY A 103 -1.22 5.26 -0.44
C GLY A 103 -1.74 4.72 -1.76
N VAL A 104 -2.40 3.59 -1.64
CA VAL A 104 -2.97 2.82 -2.75
C VAL A 104 -4.49 2.90 -2.70
N LEU A 105 -5.12 2.89 -3.87
CA LEU A 105 -6.56 2.75 -4.04
C LEU A 105 -6.80 1.64 -5.07
N VAL A 106 -7.42 0.55 -4.62
CA VAL A 106 -7.74 -0.61 -5.46
C VAL A 106 -9.24 -0.63 -5.71
N ASN A 107 -9.65 -0.70 -6.96
CA ASN A 107 -11.04 -0.99 -7.34
C ASN A 107 -11.04 -2.25 -8.20
N SER A 108 -11.91 -3.21 -7.89
CA SER A 108 -12.02 -4.46 -8.63
C SER A 108 -13.45 -4.67 -9.10
N THR A 109 -13.59 -5.14 -10.34
CA THR A 109 -14.85 -5.60 -10.91
C THR A 109 -14.67 -7.04 -11.37
N LEU A 110 -15.55 -7.94 -10.94
CA LEU A 110 -15.59 -9.32 -11.45
C LEU A 110 -16.44 -9.34 -12.72
N ILE A 111 -15.87 -9.81 -13.82
CA ILE A 111 -16.57 -10.07 -15.07
C ILE A 111 -16.37 -11.55 -15.39
N GLU A 112 -17.46 -12.28 -15.45
CA GLU A 112 -17.46 -13.75 -15.57
C GLU A 112 -16.58 -14.41 -14.51
N THR A 113 -15.36 -14.82 -14.89
CA THR A 113 -14.40 -15.52 -14.03
C THR A 113 -13.09 -14.76 -13.86
N THR A 114 -13.06 -13.46 -14.21
CA THR A 114 -11.85 -12.63 -14.17
C THR A 114 -12.11 -11.34 -13.41
N PHE A 115 -11.26 -11.05 -12.42
CA PHE A 115 -11.22 -9.74 -11.79
C PHE A 115 -10.44 -8.77 -12.66
N HIS A 116 -11.09 -7.68 -13.03
CA HIS A 116 -10.46 -6.50 -13.60
C HIS A 116 -10.19 -5.50 -12.47
N ILE A 117 -8.91 -5.21 -12.23
CA ILE A 117 -8.45 -4.47 -11.07
C ILE A 117 -7.78 -3.19 -11.54
N LEU A 118 -8.29 -2.04 -11.08
CA LEU A 118 -7.67 -0.74 -11.24
C LEU A 118 -6.94 -0.37 -9.95
N ILE A 119 -5.62 -0.36 -10.01
CA ILE A 119 -4.72 0.01 -8.91
C ILE A 119 -4.25 1.44 -9.15
N GLY A 120 -4.86 2.39 -8.45
CA GLY A 120 -4.32 3.74 -8.35
C GLY A 120 -3.32 3.83 -7.21
N PHE A 121 -2.18 4.45 -7.42
CA PHE A 121 -1.31 4.83 -6.31
C PHE A 121 -0.75 6.24 -6.47
N GLY A 122 -0.52 6.88 -5.32
CA GLY A 122 0.05 8.20 -5.22
C GLY A 122 1.06 8.25 -4.09
N PHE A 123 2.31 8.57 -4.41
CA PHE A 123 3.40 8.70 -3.43
C PHE A 123 4.15 10.01 -3.59
N ASN A 124 4.48 10.63 -2.46
CA ASN A 124 5.30 11.82 -2.43
C ASN A 124 6.76 11.43 -2.67
N VAL A 125 7.35 11.86 -3.78
CA VAL A 125 8.74 11.50 -4.14
C VAL A 125 9.66 12.70 -4.05
N ASN A 126 9.31 13.79 -4.75
CA ASN A 126 10.10 15.01 -4.86
C ASN A 126 9.26 16.26 -4.55
N ASN A 127 8.42 16.17 -3.52
CA ASN A 127 7.47 17.21 -3.12
C ASN A 127 7.39 17.32 -1.60
N SER A 128 8.36 18.03 -1.00
CA SER A 128 8.46 18.21 0.46
C SER A 128 7.34 19.06 1.09
N ASN A 129 6.31 19.43 0.32
CA ASN A 129 5.15 20.20 0.79
C ASN A 129 3.86 19.64 0.16
N PRO A 130 2.74 19.55 0.89
CA PRO A 130 2.50 20.03 2.27
C PRO A 130 2.94 19.08 3.40
N THR A 131 3.59 17.95 3.09
CA THR A 131 3.98 16.96 4.11
C THR A 131 5.47 16.64 4.04
N ILE A 132 5.82 15.39 3.72
CA ILE A 132 7.18 14.88 3.53
C ILE A 132 7.18 14.00 2.27
N CYS A 133 8.34 13.84 1.64
CA CYS A 133 8.53 12.99 0.48
C CYS A 133 9.75 12.07 0.63
N ILE A 134 9.83 11.02 -0.21
CA ILE A 134 10.92 10.03 -0.16
C ILE A 134 12.31 10.68 -0.27
N ASN A 135 12.46 11.72 -1.09
CA ASN A 135 13.75 12.41 -1.21
C ASN A 135 14.13 13.20 0.05
N ASP A 136 13.18 13.59 0.91
CA ASP A 136 13.49 14.16 2.23
C ASP A 136 14.10 13.11 3.15
N LEU A 137 13.60 11.87 3.10
CA LEU A 137 14.12 10.74 3.87
C LEU A 137 15.55 10.39 3.42
N ILE A 138 15.78 10.34 2.10
CA ILE A 138 17.12 10.11 1.53
C ILE A 138 18.08 11.22 1.95
N ALA A 139 17.66 12.48 1.84
CA ALA A 139 18.49 13.61 2.25
C ALA A 139 18.79 13.61 3.75
N LYS A 140 17.85 13.19 4.59
CA LYS A 140 18.05 13.00 6.03
C LYS A 140 19.07 11.90 6.30
N PHE A 141 18.89 10.72 5.69
CA PHE A 141 19.81 9.59 5.84
C PHE A 141 21.24 9.95 5.40
N ASN A 142 21.40 10.64 4.27
CA ASN A 142 22.70 11.15 3.82
C ASN A 142 23.40 12.02 4.87
N ARG A 143 22.65 12.91 5.55
CA ARG A 143 23.20 13.78 6.59
C ARG A 143 23.59 13.03 7.87
N GLU A 144 22.81 12.01 8.24
CA GLU A 144 22.99 11.27 9.49
C GLU A 144 24.09 10.22 9.38
N GLU A 145 24.13 9.50 8.26
CA GLU A 145 25.06 8.39 8.02
C GLU A 145 26.30 8.80 7.20
N GLY A 146 26.39 10.06 6.77
CA GLY A 146 27.51 10.55 5.95
C GLY A 146 27.57 9.91 4.56
N THR A 147 26.42 9.60 3.96
CA THR A 147 26.30 8.95 2.65
C THR A 147 25.93 9.95 1.54
N GLU A 148 26.08 9.52 0.28
CA GLU A 148 25.79 10.33 -0.92
C GLU A 148 24.77 9.64 -1.83
N LEU A 149 23.69 9.11 -1.25
CA LEU A 149 22.62 8.47 -2.02
C LEU A 149 21.93 9.50 -2.93
N LYS A 150 21.58 9.06 -4.15
CA LYS A 150 20.93 9.90 -5.15
C LYS A 150 19.43 10.07 -4.86
N PRO A 151 18.84 11.24 -5.14
CA PRO A 151 17.40 11.37 -5.11
C PRO A 151 16.74 10.49 -6.17
N LEU A 152 15.52 10.04 -5.90
CA LEU A 152 14.71 9.28 -6.85
C LEU A 152 13.81 10.22 -7.66
N SER A 153 13.60 9.88 -8.93
CA SER A 153 12.57 10.49 -9.76
C SER A 153 11.25 9.73 -9.64
N ALA A 154 10.14 10.41 -9.86
CA ALA A 154 8.81 9.82 -9.75
C ALA A 154 8.59 8.66 -10.74
N ASP A 155 9.08 8.81 -11.97
CA ASP A 155 9.06 7.78 -13.02
C ASP A 155 9.93 6.56 -12.66
N CYS A 156 11.11 6.77 -12.06
CA CYS A 156 11.95 5.68 -11.57
C CYS A 156 11.24 4.87 -10.49
N LEU A 157 10.58 5.55 -9.53
CA LEU A 157 9.81 4.87 -8.49
C LEU A 157 8.64 4.08 -9.08
N ILE A 158 7.90 4.65 -10.03
CA ILE A 158 6.79 3.96 -10.70
C ILE A 158 7.31 2.69 -11.40
N ALA A 159 8.35 2.81 -12.23
CA ALA A 159 8.90 1.68 -12.97
C ALA A 159 9.36 0.55 -12.03
N ARG A 160 10.14 0.87 -11.00
CA ARG A 160 10.60 -0.11 -10.00
C ARG A 160 9.45 -0.74 -9.23
N THR A 161 8.44 0.05 -8.86
CA THR A 161 7.24 -0.45 -8.15
C THR A 161 6.50 -1.47 -9.00
N VAL A 162 6.28 -1.19 -10.29
CA VAL A 162 5.59 -2.12 -11.19
C VAL A 162 6.38 -3.42 -11.35
N THR A 163 7.69 -3.35 -11.57
CA THR A 163 8.56 -4.54 -11.67
C THR A 163 8.53 -5.39 -10.39
N VAL A 164 8.57 -4.76 -9.22
CA VAL A 164 8.48 -5.51 -7.95
C VAL A 164 7.07 -6.09 -7.76
N LEU A 165 6.03 -5.36 -8.13
CA LEU A 165 4.65 -5.82 -8.01
C LEU A 165 4.41 -7.09 -8.85
N GLU A 166 4.89 -7.14 -10.09
CA GLU A 166 4.81 -8.32 -10.95
C GLU A 166 5.41 -9.55 -10.25
N ARG A 167 6.66 -9.43 -9.76
CA ARG A 167 7.32 -10.50 -8.98
C ARG A 167 6.54 -10.90 -7.74
N LEU A 168 5.97 -9.94 -6.99
CA LEU A 168 5.20 -10.22 -5.78
C LEU A 168 3.88 -10.93 -6.10
N ILE A 169 3.25 -10.61 -7.23
CA ILE A 169 2.05 -11.31 -7.72
C ILE A 169 2.41 -12.76 -8.06
N GLU A 170 3.50 -13.00 -8.79
CA GLU A 170 3.98 -14.36 -9.10
C GLU A 170 4.21 -15.19 -7.82
N VAL A 171 4.94 -14.62 -6.86
CA VAL A 171 5.21 -15.27 -5.56
C VAL A 171 3.90 -15.56 -4.81
N PHE A 172 2.94 -14.63 -4.83
CA PHE A 172 1.64 -14.84 -4.20
C PHE A 172 0.83 -15.94 -4.90
N GLN A 173 0.87 -15.98 -6.23
CA GLN A 173 0.16 -17.02 -6.98
C GLN A 173 0.73 -18.41 -6.71
N GLU A 174 2.05 -18.52 -6.51
CA GLU A 174 2.73 -19.77 -6.19
C GLU A 174 2.53 -20.19 -4.72
N LYS A 175 2.71 -19.26 -3.77
CA LYS A 175 2.88 -19.57 -2.34
C LYS A 175 1.78 -19.04 -1.43
N GLY A 176 0.80 -18.33 -2.01
CA GLY A 176 -0.27 -17.66 -1.26
C GLY A 176 0.26 -16.55 -0.32
N PRO A 177 -0.52 -16.19 0.71
CA PRO A 177 -0.14 -15.15 1.68
C PRO A 177 1.24 -15.36 2.30
N ASN A 178 1.59 -16.59 2.66
CA ASN A 178 2.85 -16.92 3.33
C ASN A 178 4.09 -16.63 2.46
N GLY A 179 3.94 -16.51 1.13
CA GLY A 179 5.03 -16.11 0.25
C GLY A 179 5.44 -14.64 0.39
N VAL A 180 4.54 -13.78 0.87
CA VAL A 180 4.74 -12.32 0.91
C VAL A 180 4.67 -11.72 2.32
N LEU A 181 3.91 -12.35 3.22
CA LEU A 181 3.70 -11.87 4.59
C LEU A 181 4.99 -11.66 5.38
N PRO A 182 6.00 -12.56 5.33
CA PRO A 182 7.26 -12.33 6.06
C PRO A 182 7.95 -11.02 5.66
N GLN A 183 7.96 -10.71 4.36
CA GLN A 183 8.53 -9.47 3.86
C GLN A 183 7.64 -8.26 4.18
N TYR A 184 6.31 -8.43 4.11
CA TYR A 184 5.36 -7.41 4.53
C TYR A 184 5.57 -7.00 6.00
N TYR A 185 5.71 -7.99 6.90
CA TYR A 185 5.93 -7.76 8.33
C TYR A 185 7.32 -7.23 8.67
N LYS A 186 8.31 -7.35 7.78
CA LYS A 186 9.59 -6.64 7.95
C LYS A 186 9.42 -5.12 7.91
N TYR A 187 8.42 -4.62 7.19
CA TYR A 187 8.22 -3.19 6.95
C TYR A 187 6.96 -2.61 7.58
N TRP A 188 6.03 -3.42 8.07
CA TRP A 188 4.82 -2.89 8.68
C TRP A 188 5.08 -2.18 10.03
N VAL A 189 4.16 -1.31 10.44
CA VAL A 189 4.30 -0.49 11.66
C VAL A 189 3.57 -1.04 12.89
N HIS A 190 2.91 -2.19 12.76
CA HIS A 190 1.88 -2.63 13.71
C HIS A 190 2.31 -3.71 14.72
N SER A 191 3.55 -4.20 14.63
CA SER A 191 4.05 -5.26 15.52
C SER A 191 3.93 -4.88 16.99
N GLY A 192 3.20 -5.70 17.76
CA GLY A 192 3.06 -5.52 19.21
C GLY A 192 2.30 -4.26 19.63
N LYS A 193 1.65 -3.55 18.69
CA LYS A 193 0.87 -2.35 19.02
C LYS A 193 -0.42 -2.78 19.73
N GLN A 194 -0.66 -2.15 20.86
CA GLN A 194 -1.92 -2.22 21.58
C GLN A 194 -2.86 -1.15 21.00
N VAL A 195 -4.11 -1.52 20.77
CA VAL A 195 -5.15 -0.64 20.23
C VAL A 195 -6.41 -0.71 21.07
N GLN A 196 -7.20 0.35 20.99
CA GLN A 196 -8.53 0.39 21.56
C GLN A 196 -9.56 0.16 20.47
N LEU A 197 -10.58 -0.66 20.75
CA LEU A 197 -11.62 -1.02 19.78
C LEU A 197 -12.92 -0.27 20.07
N ARG A 198 -13.66 0.11 19.02
CA ARG A 198 -15.02 0.68 19.04
C ARG A 198 -15.12 2.11 19.58
N SER A 199 -14.34 2.50 20.59
CA SER A 199 -14.29 3.86 21.15
C SER A 199 -13.02 4.10 21.99
N GLU A 200 -12.78 5.35 22.41
CA GLU A 200 -11.66 5.74 23.31
C GLU A 200 -11.79 5.20 24.75
N ASP A 201 -12.93 4.62 25.10
CA ASP A 201 -13.16 3.92 26.37
C ASP A 201 -13.44 2.42 26.14
N GLY A 202 -13.24 1.97 24.90
CA GLY A 202 -13.50 0.59 24.49
C GLY A 202 -12.44 -0.39 24.98
N PRO A 203 -12.65 -1.69 24.70
CA PRO A 203 -11.71 -2.71 25.12
C PRO A 203 -10.36 -2.56 24.43
N VAL A 204 -9.35 -3.00 25.16
CA VAL A 204 -7.96 -3.06 24.70
C VAL A 204 -7.73 -4.38 23.97
N ALA A 205 -7.10 -4.31 22.80
CA ALA A 205 -6.65 -5.47 22.06
C ALA A 205 -5.22 -5.27 21.53
N TRP A 206 -4.55 -6.37 21.18
CA TRP A 206 -3.24 -6.36 20.53
C TRP A 206 -3.39 -6.67 19.05
N ILE A 207 -2.69 -5.92 18.20
CA ILE A 207 -2.56 -6.31 16.79
C ILE A 207 -1.65 -7.53 16.70
N VAL A 208 -2.17 -8.62 16.14
CA VAL A 208 -1.46 -9.91 16.05
C VAL A 208 -1.06 -10.29 14.62
N GLY A 209 -1.57 -9.61 13.61
CA GLY A 209 -1.25 -9.94 12.22
C GLY A 209 -2.29 -9.47 11.22
N ILE A 210 -2.27 -10.11 10.06
CA ILE A 210 -3.34 -10.10 9.09
C ILE A 210 -3.76 -11.54 8.78
N ASP A 211 -5.04 -11.75 8.54
CA ASP A 211 -5.61 -13.06 8.26
C ASP A 211 -5.34 -13.51 6.80
N ASP A 212 -5.85 -14.70 6.46
CA ASP A 212 -5.70 -15.31 5.13
C ASP A 212 -6.39 -14.53 4.00
N TYR A 213 -7.16 -13.49 4.33
CA TYR A 213 -7.83 -12.59 3.39
C TYR A 213 -7.22 -11.17 3.39
N GLY A 214 -6.27 -10.87 4.28
CA GLY A 214 -5.59 -9.59 4.39
C GLY A 214 -6.26 -8.61 5.35
N TYR A 215 -7.20 -9.07 6.18
CA TYR A 215 -7.82 -8.24 7.21
C TYR A 215 -6.98 -8.21 8.48
N LEU A 216 -6.98 -7.08 9.18
CA LEU A 216 -6.18 -6.90 10.39
C LEU A 216 -6.71 -7.83 11.48
N GLN A 217 -5.83 -8.58 12.13
CA GLN A 217 -6.20 -9.42 13.26
C GLN A 217 -5.87 -8.74 14.57
N VAL A 218 -6.84 -8.74 15.49
CA VAL A 218 -6.70 -8.22 16.85
C VAL A 218 -7.07 -9.31 17.86
N HIS A 219 -6.40 -9.30 19.01
CA HIS A 219 -6.64 -10.24 20.09
C HIS A 219 -6.86 -9.48 21.40
N GLN A 220 -8.03 -9.66 22.01
CA GLN A 220 -8.30 -9.20 23.37
C GLN A 220 -8.00 -10.33 24.35
N GLU A 221 -7.47 -10.00 25.52
CA GLU A 221 -7.17 -11.00 26.55
C GLU A 221 -8.44 -11.79 26.94
N GLY A 222 -8.35 -13.12 26.87
CA GLY A 222 -9.46 -14.02 27.19
C GLY A 222 -10.48 -14.23 26.07
N GLU A 223 -10.30 -13.63 24.90
CA GLU A 223 -11.18 -13.77 23.75
C GLU A 223 -10.49 -14.45 22.55
N ALA A 224 -11.26 -14.85 21.55
CA ALA A 224 -10.72 -15.34 20.29
C ALA A 224 -10.14 -14.19 19.45
N VAL A 225 -9.24 -14.51 18.52
CA VAL A 225 -8.74 -13.53 17.55
C VAL A 225 -9.90 -13.07 16.64
N GLU A 226 -10.06 -11.75 16.49
CA GLU A 226 -11.06 -11.10 15.65
C GLU A 226 -10.41 -10.48 14.41
N SER A 227 -11.08 -10.56 13.25
CA SER A 227 -10.69 -9.88 12.02
C SER A 227 -11.40 -8.52 11.86
N VAL A 228 -10.63 -7.47 11.63
CA VAL A 228 -11.10 -6.09 11.44
C VAL A 228 -11.04 -5.73 9.96
N HIS A 229 -12.21 -5.42 9.39
CA HIS A 229 -12.34 -5.03 7.98
C HIS A 229 -12.00 -3.56 7.75
N PRO A 230 -11.25 -3.20 6.68
CA PRO A 230 -10.77 -1.84 6.45
C PRO A 230 -11.84 -0.87 5.92
N ASP A 231 -12.92 -1.40 5.35
CA ASP A 231 -13.99 -0.57 4.82
C ASP A 231 -15.02 -0.24 5.89
N GLY A 232 -15.30 -1.17 6.81
CA GLY A 232 -16.17 -0.96 7.96
C GLY A 232 -15.51 -0.25 9.15
N ASN A 233 -14.18 -0.10 9.17
CA ASN A 233 -13.46 0.51 10.28
C ASN A 233 -12.51 1.62 9.82
N SER A 234 -12.22 2.55 10.73
CA SER A 234 -11.13 3.51 10.64
C SER A 234 -10.07 3.19 11.69
N PHE A 235 -8.81 3.44 11.38
CA PHE A 235 -7.69 3.24 12.30
C PHE A 235 -6.90 4.54 12.44
N ASP A 236 -7.07 5.20 13.59
CA ASP A 236 -6.28 6.35 14.03
C ASP A 236 -5.00 5.87 14.73
N MET A 237 -3.87 6.01 14.04
CA MET A 237 -2.56 5.63 14.54
C MET A 237 -2.06 6.51 15.69
N LEU A 238 -2.48 7.77 15.77
CA LEU A 238 -2.02 8.69 16.81
C LEU A 238 -2.69 8.35 18.15
N ARG A 239 -3.94 7.87 18.09
CA ARG A 239 -4.71 7.45 19.27
C ARG A 239 -4.65 5.95 19.53
N ASN A 240 -4.00 5.18 18.65
CA ASN A 240 -4.08 3.71 18.61
C ASN A 240 -5.53 3.20 18.69
N LEU A 241 -6.43 3.81 17.92
CA LEU A 241 -7.87 3.62 18.04
C LEU A 241 -8.44 3.05 16.74
N ILE A 242 -9.21 1.96 16.85
CA ILE A 242 -9.96 1.36 15.75
C ILE A 242 -11.46 1.54 16.03
N VAL A 243 -12.15 2.34 15.21
CA VAL A 243 -13.60 2.55 15.34
C VAL A 243 -14.35 2.19 14.06
N PRO A 244 -15.58 1.62 14.18
CA PRO A 244 -16.48 1.46 13.05
C PRO A 244 -16.77 2.79 12.34
N LYS A 245 -16.96 2.75 11.03
CA LYS A 245 -17.39 3.90 10.23
C LYS A 245 -18.91 4.05 10.18
#